data_AF-A0A7C3Y8D2-F1
#
_entry.id   AF-A0A7C3Y8D2-F1
#
_cell.length_a   1.000
_cell.length_b   1.000
_cell.length_c   1.000
_cell.angle_alpha   90.00
_cell.angle_beta   90.00
_cell.angle_gamma   90.00
#
_symmetry.space_group_name_H-M   'P 1'
#
loop_
_entity.id
_entity.type
_entity.pdbx_description
1 polymer ?
#
loop_
_entity_poly.entity_id
_entity_poly.type
_entity_poly.pdbx_seq_one_letter_code
_entity_poly.pdbx_strand_id
1 'polypeptide(L)'
;MENVIGGCSHRGRVNTIRHAQRVMNRKEVYALIGEFHLSKASDGTIRETLDQLEKISPKHVNPLSLHGRRAVNRLGLAFGDGCKQVRAGDVVTREVSFMQP
;
A
#
# COMPACT_ATOMS: atom_id res chain seq x y z
N MET A 1 0.23 -17.67 -2.23
CA MET A 1 -0.79 -16.78 -2.85
C MET A 1 -0.83 -15.49 -2.05
N GLU A 2 -0.50 -14.39 -2.72
CA GLU A 2 0.04 -13.17 -2.14
C GLU A 2 -0.88 -12.00 -2.56
N ASN A 3 -1.57 -11.36 -1.61
CA ASN A 3 -2.64 -10.41 -1.90
C ASN A 3 -2.10 -9.08 -2.44
N VAL A 4 -2.67 -8.60 -3.55
CA VAL A 4 -2.47 -7.23 -4.06
C VAL A 4 -3.73 -6.43 -3.78
N ILE A 5 -3.60 -5.30 -3.10
CA ILE A 5 -4.75 -4.46 -2.71
C ILE A 5 -4.67 -3.15 -3.48
N GLY A 6 -5.65 -2.94 -4.36
CA GLY A 6 -5.78 -1.78 -5.23
C GLY A 6 -7.01 -0.93 -4.91
N GLY A 7 -6.91 0.40 -4.97
CA GLY A 7 -8.08 1.29 -4.92
C GLY A 7 -7.86 2.67 -4.30
N CYS A 8 -8.95 3.44 -4.27
CA CYS A 8 -9.05 4.77 -3.67
C CYS A 8 -9.58 4.62 -2.23
N SER A 9 -8.79 5.01 -1.23
CA SER A 9 -9.08 4.66 0.18
C SER A 9 -9.73 5.79 0.98
N HIS A 10 -10.95 6.18 0.60
CA HIS A 10 -11.72 7.20 1.33
C HIS A 10 -11.95 6.87 2.82
N ARG A 11 -11.93 5.57 3.19
CA ARG A 11 -12.06 5.08 4.58
C ARG A 11 -10.72 4.67 5.22
N GLY A 12 -9.58 5.03 4.61
CA GLY A 12 -8.24 4.72 5.06
C GLY A 12 -7.73 3.33 4.63
N ARG A 13 -6.49 3.25 4.16
CA ARG A 13 -5.90 2.00 3.61
C ARG A 13 -5.80 0.87 4.61
N VAL A 14 -5.43 1.17 5.86
CA VAL A 14 -5.27 0.15 6.92
C VAL A 14 -6.56 -0.64 7.14
N ASN A 15 -7.71 0.03 7.10
CA ASN A 15 -9.01 -0.61 7.27
C ASN A 15 -9.36 -1.52 6.08
N THR A 16 -9.11 -1.05 4.87
CA THR A 16 -9.28 -1.86 3.65
C THR A 16 -8.41 -3.12 3.69
N ILE A 17 -7.16 -2.98 4.13
CA ILE A 17 -6.24 -4.12 4.27
C ILE A 17 -6.77 -5.13 5.29
N ARG A 18 -7.13 -4.66 6.48
CA ARG A 18 -7.67 -5.51 7.55
C ARG A 18 -8.97 -6.20 7.12
N HIS A 19 -9.81 -5.53 6.33
CA HIS A 19 -11.01 -6.13 5.77
C HIS A 19 -10.66 -7.21 4.74
N ALA A 20 -9.78 -6.93 3.79
CA ALA A 20 -9.33 -7.90 2.80
C ALA A 20 -8.67 -9.13 3.46
N GLN A 21 -7.81 -8.93 4.46
CA GLN A 21 -7.19 -10.01 5.23
C GLN A 21 -8.24 -10.95 5.86
N ARG A 22 -9.31 -10.39 6.43
CA ARG A 22 -10.42 -11.15 7.01
C ARG A 22 -11.22 -11.91 5.96
N VAL A 23 -11.64 -11.23 4.89
CA VAL A 23 -12.46 -11.83 3.82
C VAL A 23 -11.71 -12.95 3.11
N MET A 24 -10.41 -12.77 2.88
CA MET A 24 -9.58 -13.74 2.18
C MET A 24 -9.02 -14.83 3.09
N ASN A 25 -9.20 -14.71 4.42
CA ASN A 25 -8.53 -15.54 5.43
C ASN A 25 -7.00 -15.65 5.22
N ARG A 26 -6.37 -14.51 4.92
CA ARG A 26 -4.92 -14.41 4.67
C ARG A 26 -4.35 -13.22 5.41
N LYS A 27 -3.24 -13.43 6.11
CA LYS A 27 -2.56 -12.35 6.86
C LYS A 27 -1.62 -11.53 5.97
N GLU A 28 -1.00 -12.16 4.98
CA GLU A 28 0.03 -11.52 4.18
C GLU A 28 -0.55 -10.58 3.12
N VAL A 29 0.12 -9.44 2.96
CA VAL A 29 -0.13 -8.48 1.89
C VAL A 29 1.16 -8.33 1.12
N TYR A 30 1.10 -8.58 -0.18
CA TYR A 30 2.28 -8.51 -1.03
C TYR A 30 2.51 -7.10 -1.56
N ALA A 31 1.48 -6.50 -2.14
CA ALA A 31 1.58 -5.17 -2.72
C ALA A 31 0.36 -4.29 -2.41
N LEU A 32 0.61 -3.00 -2.19
CA LEU A 32 -0.41 -1.97 -2.00
C LEU A 32 -0.33 -0.92 -3.10
N ILE A 33 -1.26 -0.94 -4.06
CA ILE A 33 -1.19 -0.11 -5.27
C ILE A 33 -2.34 0.90 -5.31
N GLY A 34 -2.08 2.19 -5.55
CA GLY A 34 -3.13 3.22 -5.61
C GLY A 34 -3.03 4.34 -4.57
N GLU A 35 -4.13 5.07 -4.36
CA GLU A 35 -4.15 6.27 -3.54
C GLU A 35 -4.38 5.98 -2.04
N PHE A 36 -3.72 6.78 -1.18
CA PHE A 36 -3.77 6.67 0.27
C PHE A 36 -4.63 7.77 0.94
N HIS A 37 -5.07 8.80 0.19
CA HIS A 37 -5.74 10.01 0.70
C HIS A 37 -5.03 10.74 1.85
N LEU A 38 -3.70 10.69 1.87
CA LEU A 38 -2.91 11.35 2.91
C LEU A 38 -2.56 12.81 2.59
N SER A 39 -3.04 13.36 1.47
CA SER A 39 -2.70 14.74 1.04
C SER A 39 -3.22 15.83 1.99
N LYS A 40 -4.38 15.59 2.63
CA LYS A 40 -5.01 16.49 3.62
C LYS A 40 -4.96 15.94 5.05
N ALA A 41 -4.28 14.82 5.27
CA ALA A 41 -4.17 14.21 6.59
C ALA A 41 -3.21 15.00 7.47
N SER A 42 -3.47 15.02 8.79
CA SER A 42 -2.55 15.58 9.76
C SER A 42 -1.26 14.75 9.83
N ASP A 43 -0.16 15.34 10.31
CA ASP A 43 1.09 14.59 10.50
C ASP A 43 0.92 13.43 11.51
N GLY A 44 0.05 13.59 12.51
CA GLY A 44 -0.32 12.52 13.45
C GLY A 44 -1.00 11.33 12.75
N THR A 45 -1.99 11.61 11.90
CA THR A 45 -2.68 10.58 11.10
C THR A 45 -1.74 9.90 10.10
N ILE A 46 -0.81 10.64 9.50
CA ILE A 46 0.21 10.07 8.61
C ILE A 46 1.10 9.11 9.40
N ARG A 47 1.58 9.51 10.58
CA ARG A 47 2.41 8.65 11.45
C ARG A 47 1.67 7.38 11.85
N GLU A 48 0.45 7.50 12.37
CA GLU A 48 -0.37 6.34 12.75
C GLU A 48 -0.61 5.39 11.58
N THR A 49 -0.82 5.93 10.38
CA THR A 49 -0.98 5.13 9.16
C THR A 49 0.31 4.36 8.84
N LEU A 50 1.46 5.02 8.93
CA LEU A 50 2.77 4.38 8.70
C LEU A 50 3.04 3.28 9.72
N ASP A 51 2.84 3.55 11.02
CA ASP A 51 3.03 2.56 12.10
C ASP A 51 2.19 1.29 11.87
N GLN A 52 0.97 1.44 11.34
CA GLN A 52 0.11 0.31 11.02
C GLN A 52 0.54 -0.41 9.73
N LEU A 53 0.99 0.33 8.71
CA LEU A 53 1.49 -0.26 7.48
C LEU A 53 2.80 -1.03 7.72
N GLU A 54 3.68 -0.55 8.59
CA GLU A 54 4.90 -1.25 9.00
C GLU A 54 4.58 -2.57 9.71
N LYS A 55 3.55 -2.59 10.57
CA LYS A 55 3.05 -3.84 11.20
C LYS A 55 2.46 -4.82 10.18
N ILE A 56 1.86 -4.32 9.11
CA ILE A 56 1.35 -5.15 8.00
C ILE A 56 2.51 -5.65 7.14
N SER A 57 3.60 -4.89 7.05
CA SER A 57 4.82 -5.18 6.31
C SER A 57 4.57 -5.64 4.86
N PRO A 58 3.90 -4.82 4.04
CA PRO A 58 3.77 -5.12 2.61
C PRO A 58 5.14 -5.08 1.94
N LYS A 59 5.42 -6.05 1.06
CA LYS A 59 6.68 -6.09 0.30
C LYS A 59 6.80 -4.92 -0.68
N HIS A 60 5.67 -4.50 -1.27
CA HIS A 60 5.62 -3.41 -2.24
C HIS A 60 4.55 -2.38 -1.90
N VAL A 61 4.92 -1.11 -1.99
CA VAL A 61 4.07 0.04 -1.70
C VAL A 61 4.11 0.97 -2.91
N ASN A 62 3.03 1.01 -3.69
CA ASN A 62 2.97 1.77 -4.93
C ASN A 62 1.93 2.88 -4.83
N PRO A 63 2.29 4.04 -4.26
CA PRO A 63 1.38 5.17 -4.16
C PRO A 63 1.08 5.77 -5.54
N LEU A 64 -0.21 5.91 -5.81
CA LEU A 64 -0.75 6.73 -6.88
C LEU A 64 -1.26 8.01 -6.22
N SER A 65 -0.59 9.14 -6.41
CA SER A 65 -1.10 10.43 -5.93
C SER A 65 -0.61 11.56 -6.82
N LEU A 66 -1.55 12.42 -7.21
CA LEU A 66 -1.30 13.63 -7.99
C LEU A 66 -1.02 14.86 -7.10
N HIS A 67 -1.31 14.81 -5.79
CA HIS A 67 -1.32 16.01 -4.92
C HIS A 67 -0.71 15.83 -3.51
N GLY A 68 -0.03 14.71 -3.22
CA GLY A 68 0.41 14.34 -1.87
C GLY A 68 1.92 14.10 -1.71
N ARG A 69 2.78 15.00 -2.19
CA ARG A 69 4.26 14.81 -2.18
C ARG A 69 4.83 14.50 -0.79
N ARG A 70 4.28 15.13 0.27
CA ARG A 70 4.67 14.86 1.66
C ARG A 70 4.42 13.40 2.06
N ALA A 71 3.22 12.88 1.76
CA ALA A 71 2.84 11.52 2.12
C ALA A 71 3.63 10.47 1.32
N VAL A 72 3.85 10.70 0.02
CA VAL A 72 4.70 9.83 -0.80
C VAL A 72 6.13 9.79 -0.27
N ASN A 73 6.70 10.94 0.11
CA ASN A 73 8.04 10.98 0.71
C ASN A 73 8.10 10.23 2.04
N ARG A 74 7.08 10.34 2.89
CA ARG A 74 7.02 9.60 4.16
C ARG A 74 6.91 8.08 3.94
N LEU A 75 6.11 7.65 2.97
CA LEU A 75 6.07 6.24 2.56
C LEU A 75 7.42 5.77 2.01
N GLY A 76 8.08 6.60 1.18
CA GLY A 76 9.42 6.32 0.67
C GLY A 76 10.46 6.16 1.79
N LEU A 77 10.41 7.01 2.82
CA LEU A 77 11.30 6.90 3.97
C LEU A 77 11.04 5.64 4.81
N ALA A 78 9.77 5.25 4.99
CA ALA A 78 9.40 4.09 5.79
C ALA A 78 9.69 2.74 5.09
N PHE A 79 9.52 2.69 3.76
CA PHE A 79 9.59 1.44 3.00
C PHE A 79 10.79 1.33 2.07
N GLY A 80 11.62 2.38 1.93
CA GLY A 80 12.82 2.39 1.09
C GLY A 80 12.54 1.93 -0.33
N ASP A 81 13.36 0.99 -0.81
CA ASP A 81 13.25 0.38 -2.14
C ASP A 81 11.92 -0.35 -2.38
N GLY A 82 11.21 -0.73 -1.30
CA GLY A 82 9.87 -1.31 -1.36
C GLY A 82 8.79 -0.31 -1.76
N CYS A 83 9.08 1.01 -1.73
CA CYS A 83 8.12 2.05 -2.12
C CYS A 83 8.47 2.70 -3.46
N LYS A 84 7.64 2.46 -4.47
CA LYS A 84 7.78 3.06 -5.81
C LYS A 84 6.50 3.75 -6.22
N GLN A 85 6.54 5.09 -6.31
CA GLN A 85 5.42 5.87 -6.82
C GLN A 85 5.06 5.44 -8.25
N VAL A 86 3.76 5.31 -8.52
CA VAL A 86 3.23 4.94 -9.84
C VAL A 86 2.38 6.07 -10.41
N ARG A 87 2.33 6.17 -11.74
CA ARG A 87 1.62 7.17 -12.53
C ARG A 87 0.78 6.51 -13.62
N ALA A 88 -0.06 7.32 -14.29
CA ALA A 88 -0.79 6.86 -15.46
C ALA A 88 0.21 6.38 -16.54
N GLY A 89 -0.02 5.17 -17.07
CA GLY A 89 0.85 4.53 -18.06
C GLY A 89 1.96 3.65 -17.47
N ASP A 90 2.20 3.68 -16.16
CA ASP A 90 3.20 2.80 -15.55
C ASP A 90 2.72 1.35 -15.53
N VAL A 91 3.65 0.44 -15.80
CA VAL A 91 3.43 -1.02 -15.70
C VAL A 91 4.11 -1.53 -14.44
N VAL A 92 3.33 -2.18 -13.57
CA VAL A 92 3.83 -2.89 -12.38
C VAL A 92 3.70 -4.38 -12.66
N THR A 93 4.83 -5.06 -12.79
CA THR A 93 4.88 -6.51 -13.04
C THR A 93 5.26 -7.27 -11.77
N ARG A 94 4.89 -8.54 -11.76
CA ARG A 94 5.28 -9.49 -10.74
C ARG A 94 5.37 -10.87 -11.35
N GLU A 95 6.43 -11.59 -11.02
CA GLU A 95 6.54 -13.02 -11.32
C GLU A 95 5.70 -13.83 -10.34
N VAL A 96 4.88 -14.73 -10.89
CA VAL A 96 4.02 -15.63 -10.11
C VAL A 96 4.40 -17.05 -10.47
N SER A 97 5.03 -17.74 -9.54
CA SER A 97 5.30 -19.17 -9.66
C SER A 97 4.09 -19.95 -9.15
N PHE A 98 3.48 -20.75 -10.03
CA PHE A 98 2.48 -21.73 -9.63
C PHE A 98 3.23 -22.98 -9.16
N MET A 99 3.00 -23.38 -7.90
CA MET A 99 3.42 -24.70 -7.45
C MET A 99 2.59 -25.71 -8.24
N GLN A 100 3.25 -26.54 -9.05
CA GLN A 100 2.58 -27.66 -9.72
C GLN A 100 2.05 -28.64 -8.65
N PRO A 101 0.87 -29.25 -8.90
CA PRO A 101 0.21 -30.12 -7.92
C PRO A 101 1.06 -31.32 -7.51
#